data_AF-A0A6G9ZZU1-F1
#
_entry.id   AF-A0A6G9ZZU1-F1
#
_cell.length_a   1.000
_cell.length_b   1.000
_cell.length_c   1.000
_cell.angle_alpha   90.00
_cell.angle_beta   90.00
_cell.angle_gamma   90.00
#
_symmetry.space_group_name_H-M   'P 1'
#
loop_
_entity.id
_entity.type
_entity.pdbx_description
1 polymer ?
#
loop_
_entity_poly.entity_id
_entity_poly.type
_entity_poly.pdbx_seq_one_letter_code
_entity_poly.pdbx_strand_id
1 'polypeptide(L)'
;MILEALLGVSFLLVNTIFIFIVKSSLLNDERFYFMARVILYISNDVYDKVNAIVEQRRQEGARDKDISLSGTASMLLELGLRVYEAQMERKESAFNQTEFNKLLLECVVKTQSSVAKILGIESLSPHVSGNPKFEYANMVEDIREKVSSEMERFFPKNDDE
;
A
#
# COMPACT_ATOMS: atom_id res chain seq x y z
N MET A 1 38.51 33.89 52.33
CA MET A 1 37.34 33.20 52.92
C MET A 1 36.03 33.47 52.19
N ILE A 2 35.72 34.70 51.75
CA ILE A 2 34.44 35.01 51.07
C ILE A 2 34.36 34.46 49.63
N LEU A 3 35.48 34.43 48.89
CA LEU A 3 35.49 33.99 47.49
C LEU A 3 35.27 32.47 47.32
N GLU A 4 35.83 31.66 48.23
CA GLU A 4 35.63 30.20 48.28
C GLU A 4 34.16 29.83 48.53
N ALA A 5 33.47 30.57 49.41
CA ALA A 5 32.06 30.36 49.70
C ALA A 5 31.16 30.69 48.48
N LEU A 6 31.50 31.73 47.71
CA LEU A 6 30.72 32.14 46.54
C LEU A 6 30.82 31.14 45.38
N LEU A 7 32.00 30.53 45.21
CA LEU A 7 32.25 29.45 44.25
C LEU A 7 31.49 28.16 44.63
N GLY A 8 31.49 27.80 45.92
CA GLY A 8 30.75 26.62 46.41
C GLY A 8 29.23 26.74 46.21
N VAL A 9 28.65 27.91 46.47
CA VAL A 9 27.21 28.17 46.27
C VAL A 9 26.84 28.11 44.79
N SER A 10 27.68 28.66 43.90
CA SER A 10 27.44 28.61 42.45
C SER A 10 27.51 27.18 41.90
N PHE A 11 28.45 26.37 42.39
CA PHE A 11 28.55 24.96 41.99
C PHE A 11 27.34 24.13 42.45
N LEU A 12 26.81 24.40 43.65
CA LEU A 12 25.59 23.76 44.15
C LEU A 12 24.35 24.17 43.36
N LEU A 13 24.23 25.45 43.01
CA LEU A 13 23.12 25.98 42.23
C LEU A 13 23.10 25.39 40.82
N VAL A 14 24.26 25.34 40.15
CA VAL A 14 24.41 24.76 38.82
C VAL A 14 24.10 23.25 38.85
N ASN A 15 24.59 22.51 39.85
CA ASN A 15 24.25 21.08 39.99
C ASN A 15 22.77 20.86 40.25
N THR A 16 22.13 21.70 41.08
CA THR A 16 20.70 21.56 41.39
C THR A 16 19.85 21.86 40.15
N ILE A 17 20.20 22.90 39.38
CA ILE A 17 19.53 23.23 38.12
C ILE A 17 19.76 22.12 37.08
N PHE A 18 20.97 21.58 36.98
CA PHE A 18 21.29 20.51 36.03
C PHE A 18 20.55 19.22 36.39
N ILE A 19 20.49 18.84 37.67
CA ILE A 19 19.68 17.71 38.14
C ILE A 19 18.21 17.95 37.85
N PHE A 20 17.69 19.17 38.04
CA PHE A 20 16.30 19.49 37.75
C PHE A 20 15.99 19.43 36.25
N ILE A 21 16.88 19.94 35.38
CA ILE A 21 16.74 19.86 33.92
C ILE A 21 16.83 18.41 33.45
N VAL A 22 17.80 17.63 33.93
CA VAL A 22 17.95 16.21 33.59
C VAL A 22 16.74 15.41 34.08
N LYS A 23 16.21 15.70 35.27
CA LYS A 23 15.03 15.03 35.80
C LYS A 23 13.74 15.45 35.08
N SER A 24 13.64 16.71 34.64
CA SER A 24 12.54 17.21 33.81
C SER A 24 12.57 16.60 32.40
N SER A 25 13.75 16.45 31.80
CA SER A 25 13.94 15.75 30.52
C SER A 25 13.67 14.24 30.64
N LEU A 26 14.06 13.59 31.74
CA LEU A 26 13.73 12.18 32.00
C LEU A 26 12.24 11.96 32.31
N LEU A 27 11.57 12.93 32.94
CA LEU A 27 10.11 12.88 33.17
C LEU A 27 9.29 13.03 31.89
N ASN A 28 9.85 13.65 30.85
CA ASN A 28 9.21 13.69 29.52
C ASN A 28 9.31 12.37 28.75
N ASP A 29 10.21 11.46 29.16
CA ASP A 29 10.41 10.15 28.53
C ASP A 29 9.70 9.01 29.30
N GLU A 30 9.12 9.31 30.46
CA GLU A 30 8.06 8.48 31.00
C GLU A 30 6.77 8.79 30.25
N ARG A 31 6.61 8.15 29.09
CA ARG A 31 5.30 7.75 28.56
C ARG A 31 4.62 6.95 29.67
N PHE A 32 3.99 7.64 30.61
CA PHE A 32 3.03 7.06 31.54
C PHE A 32 1.94 6.49 30.64
N TYR A 33 1.99 5.17 30.39
CA TYR A 33 0.98 4.46 29.64
C TYR A 33 -0.31 4.49 30.47
N PHE A 34 -1.06 5.60 30.41
CA PHE A 34 -2.47 5.58 30.73
C PHE A 34 -3.11 4.65 29.70
N MET A 35 -3.32 3.39 30.09
CA MET A 35 -4.07 2.45 29.28
C MET A 35 -5.51 2.96 29.22
N ALA A 36 -5.81 3.72 28.17
CA ALA A 36 -7.15 4.22 27.92
C ALA A 36 -8.06 3.04 27.58
N ARG A 37 -9.13 2.86 28.35
CA ARG A 37 -10.14 1.85 28.05
C ARG A 37 -11.07 2.39 26.97
N VAL A 38 -11.12 1.70 25.84
CA VAL A 38 -12.04 2.01 24.74
C VAL A 38 -13.10 0.92 24.66
N ILE A 39 -14.37 1.30 24.54
CA ILE A 39 -15.49 0.38 24.26
C ILE A 39 -15.89 0.60 22.81
N LEU A 40 -15.80 -0.45 22.00
CA LEU A 40 -16.09 -0.41 20.57
C LEU A 40 -17.32 -1.28 20.27
N TYR A 41 -18.23 -0.75 19.48
CA TYR A 41 -19.32 -1.52 18.88
C TYR A 41 -18.92 -1.84 17.45
N ILE A 42 -18.73 -3.13 17.16
CA ILE A 42 -18.27 -3.65 15.87
C ILE A 42 -19.32 -4.61 15.28
N SER A 43 -19.26 -4.84 13.97
CA SER A 43 -20.13 -5.83 13.32
C SER A 43 -19.75 -7.26 13.75
N ASN A 44 -20.72 -8.18 13.66
CA ASN A 44 -20.50 -9.60 13.97
C ASN A 44 -19.37 -10.21 13.12
N ASP A 45 -19.27 -9.85 11.84
CA ASP A 45 -18.20 -10.32 10.96
C ASP A 45 -16.80 -9.93 11.48
N VAL A 46 -16.63 -8.69 11.96
CA VAL A 46 -15.35 -8.25 12.53
C VAL A 46 -15.10 -8.96 13.85
N TYR A 47 -16.12 -9.11 14.70
CA TYR A 47 -16.00 -9.83 15.96
C TYR A 47 -15.54 -11.29 15.76
N ASP A 48 -16.14 -12.00 14.82
CA ASP A 48 -15.81 -13.39 14.49
C ASP A 48 -14.38 -13.51 13.94
N LYS A 49 -13.93 -12.56 13.10
CA LYS A 49 -12.55 -12.49 12.61
C LYS A 49 -11.54 -12.28 13.73
N VAL A 50 -11.82 -11.39 14.69
CA VAL A 50 -10.91 -11.18 15.82
C VAL A 50 -10.86 -12.42 16.71
N ASN A 51 -12.01 -13.08 16.95
CA ASN A 51 -12.06 -14.35 17.68
C ASN A 51 -11.26 -15.45 16.96
N ALA A 52 -11.37 -15.56 15.63
CA ALA A 52 -10.60 -16.54 14.86
C ALA A 52 -9.08 -16.34 15.03
N ILE A 53 -8.61 -15.09 15.09
CA ILE A 53 -7.19 -14.78 15.34
C ILE A 53 -6.79 -15.20 16.76
N VAL A 54 -7.65 -14.97 17.75
CA VAL A 54 -7.41 -15.40 19.14
C VAL A 54 -7.28 -16.92 19.21
N GLU A 55 -8.19 -17.66 18.58
CA GLU A 55 -8.15 -19.12 18.54
C GLU A 55 -6.94 -19.66 17.78
N GLN A 56 -6.56 -19.02 16.66
CA GLN A 56 -5.35 -19.39 15.93
C GLN A 56 -4.10 -19.23 16.82
N ARG A 57 -3.99 -18.12 17.55
CA ARG A 57 -2.85 -17.87 18.46
C ARG A 57 -2.81 -18.89 19.60
N ARG A 58 -3.97 -19.35 20.09
CA ARG A 58 -4.05 -20.46 21.06
C ARG A 58 -3.53 -21.77 20.49
N GLN A 59 -3.90 -22.10 19.25
CA GLN A 59 -3.42 -23.30 18.55
C GLN A 59 -1.90 -23.27 18.31
N GLU A 60 -1.32 -22.09 18.13
CA GLU A 60 0.13 -21.87 18.00
C GLU A 60 0.90 -22.05 19.33
N GLY A 61 0.23 -22.44 20.41
CA GLY A 61 0.86 -22.80 21.69
C GLY A 61 1.09 -21.63 22.65
N ALA A 62 0.51 -20.46 22.36
CA ALA A 62 0.57 -19.34 23.27
C ALA A 62 -0.35 -19.56 24.49
N ARG A 63 0.13 -19.16 25.66
CA ARG A 63 -0.55 -19.39 26.94
C ARG A 63 -1.85 -18.58 26.99
N ASP A 64 -2.93 -19.19 27.50
CA ASP A 64 -4.25 -18.54 27.63
C ASP A 64 -4.25 -17.24 28.45
N LYS A 65 -3.22 -17.03 29.29
CA LYS A 65 -3.06 -15.80 30.08
C LYS A 65 -2.52 -14.63 29.26
N ASP A 66 -1.83 -14.91 28.16
CA ASP A 66 -1.14 -13.91 27.35
C ASP A 66 -2.01 -13.42 26.18
N ILE A 67 -3.13 -14.09 25.89
CA ILE A 67 -4.02 -13.78 24.76
C ILE A 67 -5.43 -13.47 25.26
N SER A 68 -5.89 -12.27 24.94
CA SER A 68 -7.26 -11.83 25.18
C SER A 68 -7.84 -11.17 23.95
N LEU A 69 -9.17 -11.19 23.83
CA LEU A 69 -9.88 -10.50 22.76
C LEU A 69 -9.53 -9.00 22.73
N SER A 70 -9.47 -8.37 23.91
CA SER A 70 -9.07 -6.97 24.05
C SER A 70 -7.62 -6.74 23.61
N GLY A 71 -6.70 -7.63 23.93
CA GLY A 71 -5.29 -7.50 23.53
C GLY A 71 -5.12 -7.59 22.00
N THR A 72 -5.78 -8.56 21.37
CA THR A 72 -5.78 -8.69 19.90
C THR A 72 -6.46 -7.50 19.23
N ALA A 73 -7.59 -7.02 19.78
CA ALA A 73 -8.28 -5.85 19.25
C ALA A 73 -7.45 -4.56 19.37
N SER A 74 -6.77 -4.34 20.51
CA SER A 74 -5.85 -3.21 20.70
C SER A 74 -4.69 -3.26 19.70
N MET A 75 -4.07 -4.42 19.51
CA MET A 75 -3.01 -4.61 18.52
C MET A 75 -3.49 -4.28 17.09
N LEU A 76 -4.67 -4.76 16.71
CA LEU A 76 -5.27 -4.51 15.40
C LEU A 76 -5.58 -3.02 15.20
N LEU A 77 -6.00 -2.32 16.25
CA LEU A 77 -6.27 -0.89 16.20
C LEU A 77 -4.99 -0.08 15.99
N GLU A 78 -3.91 -0.40 16.70
CA GLU A 78 -2.60 0.23 16.52
C GLU A 78 -2.02 -0.03 15.12
N LEU A 79 -2.15 -1.28 14.63
CA LEU A 79 -1.75 -1.62 13.27
C LEU A 79 -2.57 -0.84 12.23
N GLY A 80 -3.89 -0.77 12.43
CA GLY A 80 -4.80 -0.01 11.57
C GLY A 80 -4.45 1.48 11.51
N LEU A 81 -4.10 2.09 12.64
CA LEU A 81 -3.66 3.48 12.70
C LEU A 81 -2.36 3.71 11.90
N ARG A 82 -1.36 2.84 12.06
CA ARG A 82 -0.12 2.93 11.28
C ARG A 82 -0.36 2.83 9.77
N VAL A 83 -1.25 1.93 9.34
CA VAL A 83 -1.62 1.79 7.93
C VAL A 83 -2.38 3.02 7.44
N TYR A 84 -3.29 3.56 8.24
CA TYR A 84 -4.04 4.78 7.90
C TYR A 84 -3.11 5.98 7.71
N GLU A 85 -2.16 6.20 8.62
CA GLU A 85 -1.14 7.25 8.52
C GLU A 85 -0.28 7.08 7.24
N ALA A 86 0.23 5.87 7.00
CA ALA A 86 1.00 5.56 5.80
C ALA A 86 0.21 5.74 4.50
N GLN A 87 -1.11 5.51 4.52
CA GLN A 87 -1.97 5.82 3.38
C GLN A 87 -2.18 7.33 3.21
N MET A 88 -2.31 8.09 4.31
CA MET A 88 -2.45 9.54 4.25
C MET A 88 -1.21 10.24 3.70
N GLU A 89 -0.01 9.79 4.05
CA GLU A 89 1.24 10.30 3.48
C GLU A 89 1.33 10.07 1.95
N ARG A 90 0.66 9.03 1.44
CA ARG A 90 0.61 8.69 0.01
C ARG A 90 -0.55 9.33 -0.77
N LYS A 91 -1.42 10.13 -0.12
CA LYS A 91 -2.58 10.78 -0.76
C LYS A 91 -2.21 11.96 -1.69
N GLU A 92 -1.03 11.97 -2.32
CA GLU A 92 -0.70 13.01 -3.31
C GLU A 92 -1.56 12.91 -4.59
N SER A 93 -2.34 11.86 -4.81
CA SER A 93 -3.42 11.90 -5.81
C SER A 93 -4.44 10.81 -5.53
N ALA A 94 -5.70 11.20 -5.27
CA ALA A 94 -6.80 10.25 -5.32
C ALA A 94 -6.85 9.64 -6.74
N PHE A 95 -7.00 8.32 -6.84
CA PHE A 95 -6.98 7.64 -8.14
C PHE A 95 -7.98 8.28 -9.11
N ASN A 96 -7.46 8.92 -10.16
CA ASN A 96 -8.27 9.60 -11.14
C ASN A 96 -8.54 8.64 -12.31
N GLN A 97 -9.73 8.04 -12.33
CA GLN A 97 -10.15 7.10 -13.37
C GLN A 97 -10.04 7.71 -14.78
N THR A 98 -10.34 9.00 -14.94
CA THR A 98 -10.29 9.66 -16.26
C THR A 98 -8.87 9.79 -16.76
N GLU A 99 -7.94 10.23 -15.92
CA GLU A 99 -6.52 10.32 -16.29
C GLU A 99 -5.90 8.94 -16.52
N PHE A 100 -6.28 7.96 -15.71
CA PHE A 100 -5.88 6.56 -15.93
C PHE A 100 -6.39 6.04 -17.29
N ASN A 101 -7.67 6.25 -17.61
CA ASN A 101 -8.26 5.81 -18.88
C ASN A 101 -7.61 6.52 -20.08
N LYS A 102 -7.30 7.83 -19.97
CA LYS A 102 -6.58 8.56 -21.00
C LYS A 102 -5.19 8.00 -21.24
N LEU A 103 -4.42 7.79 -20.17
CA LEU A 103 -3.07 7.24 -20.25
C LEU A 103 -3.08 5.82 -20.83
N LEU A 104 -4.00 4.99 -20.37
CA LEU A 104 -4.17 3.63 -20.89
C LEU A 104 -4.49 3.65 -22.38
N LEU A 105 -5.47 4.47 -22.80
CA LEU A 105 -5.86 4.59 -24.20
C LEU A 105 -4.71 5.10 -25.07
N GLU A 106 -3.95 6.08 -24.59
CA GLU A 106 -2.77 6.60 -25.27
C GLU A 106 -1.70 5.50 -25.45
N CYS A 107 -1.40 4.75 -24.40
CA CYS A 107 -0.42 3.66 -24.45
C CYS A 107 -0.81 2.55 -25.42
N VAL A 108 -2.08 2.11 -25.42
CA VAL A 108 -2.53 1.03 -26.31
C VAL A 108 -2.57 1.49 -27.77
N VAL A 109 -3.03 2.72 -28.04
CA VAL A 109 -3.10 3.26 -29.41
C VAL A 109 -1.69 3.50 -29.97
N LYS A 110 -0.78 4.07 -29.18
CA LYS A 110 0.63 4.27 -29.59
C LYS A 110 1.33 2.93 -29.84
N THR A 111 1.13 1.95 -28.97
CA THR A 111 1.70 0.61 -29.14
C THR A 111 1.15 -0.05 -30.40
N GLN A 112 -0.17 -0.04 -30.61
CA GLN A 112 -0.79 -0.62 -31.81
C GLN A 112 -0.27 0.04 -33.09
N SER A 113 -0.18 1.37 -33.13
CA SER A 113 0.36 2.10 -34.28
C SER A 113 1.84 1.82 -34.54
N SER A 114 2.63 1.55 -33.49
CA SER A 114 4.05 1.22 -33.61
C SER A 114 4.24 -0.22 -34.08
N VAL A 115 3.50 -1.17 -33.50
CA VAL A 115 3.53 -2.60 -33.85
C VAL A 115 3.06 -2.82 -35.29
N ALA A 116 2.03 -2.08 -35.76
CA ALA A 116 1.59 -2.16 -37.16
C ALA A 116 2.70 -1.77 -38.15
N LYS A 117 3.53 -0.77 -37.81
CA LYS A 117 4.70 -0.39 -38.64
C LYS A 117 5.81 -1.43 -38.56
N ILE A 118 6.08 -1.96 -37.37
CA ILE A 118 7.06 -3.05 -37.17
C ILE A 118 6.66 -4.27 -38.01
N LEU A 119 5.39 -4.67 -37.98
CA LEU A 119 4.87 -5.78 -38.78
C LEU A 119 5.08 -5.54 -40.28
N GLY A 120 4.86 -4.32 -40.76
CA GLY A 120 5.14 -3.94 -42.14
C GLY A 120 6.62 -4.07 -42.49
N ILE A 121 7.53 -3.60 -41.64
CA ILE A 121 8.98 -3.70 -41.84
C ILE A 121 9.44 -5.17 -41.83
N GLU A 122 8.97 -5.96 -40.87
CA GLU A 122 9.34 -7.37 -40.73
C GLU A 122 8.83 -8.22 -41.90
N SER A 123 7.67 -7.87 -42.49
CA SER A 123 7.15 -8.56 -43.68
C SER A 123 8.06 -8.41 -44.91
N LEU A 124 8.92 -7.39 -44.93
CA LEU A 124 9.89 -7.15 -46.00
C LEU A 124 11.26 -7.76 -45.71
N SER A 125 11.44 -8.43 -44.56
CA SER A 125 12.70 -9.00 -44.16
C SER A 125 13.12 -10.16 -45.09
N PRO A 126 14.39 -10.23 -45.51
CA PRO A 126 14.86 -11.27 -46.42
C PRO A 126 14.76 -12.68 -45.81
N HIS A 127 14.79 -12.79 -44.48
CA HIS A 127 14.70 -14.06 -43.76
C HIS A 127 13.31 -14.71 -43.80
N VAL A 128 12.26 -13.93 -44.13
CA VAL A 128 10.89 -14.43 -44.28
C VAL A 128 10.41 -14.39 -45.72
N SER A 129 11.26 -13.93 -46.64
CA SER A 129 10.95 -13.83 -48.06
C SER A 129 10.62 -15.20 -48.67
N GLY A 130 9.54 -15.26 -49.46
CA GLY A 130 9.05 -16.49 -50.08
C GLY A 130 8.24 -17.41 -49.16
N ASN A 131 8.06 -17.06 -47.87
CA ASN A 131 7.19 -17.79 -46.98
C ASN A 131 5.77 -17.18 -46.98
N PRO A 132 4.74 -17.89 -47.47
CA PRO A 132 3.37 -17.36 -47.55
C PRO A 132 2.78 -17.03 -46.17
N LYS A 133 3.31 -17.61 -45.09
CA LYS A 133 2.86 -17.33 -43.72
C LYS A 133 3.17 -15.90 -43.26
N PHE A 134 4.25 -15.31 -43.78
CA PHE A 134 4.72 -13.98 -43.40
C PHE A 134 4.46 -12.93 -44.48
N GLU A 135 3.66 -13.29 -45.50
CA GLU A 135 3.17 -12.32 -46.46
C GLU A 135 2.24 -11.35 -45.75
N TYR A 136 2.46 -10.04 -45.98
CA TYR A 136 1.74 -8.98 -45.28
C TYR A 136 0.22 -9.12 -45.42
N ALA A 137 -0.29 -9.45 -46.61
CA ALA A 137 -1.72 -9.63 -46.86
C ALA A 137 -2.33 -10.75 -46.00
N ASN A 138 -1.65 -11.90 -45.90
CA ASN A 138 -2.11 -13.04 -45.13
C ASN A 138 -2.08 -12.74 -43.61
N MET A 139 -1.03 -12.06 -43.13
CA MET A 139 -0.95 -11.66 -41.72
C MET A 139 -2.02 -10.64 -41.35
N VAL A 140 -2.35 -9.69 -42.23
CA VAL A 140 -3.41 -8.70 -41.98
C VAL A 140 -4.77 -9.38 -41.90
N GLU A 141 -5.06 -10.35 -42.76
CA GLU A 141 -6.34 -11.07 -42.72
C GLU A 141 -6.46 -11.93 -41.46
N ASP A 142 -5.42 -12.68 -41.07
CA ASP A 142 -5.41 -13.47 -39.82
C ASP A 142 -5.62 -12.58 -38.58
N ILE A 143 -4.95 -11.42 -38.53
CA ILE A 143 -5.16 -10.43 -37.46
C ILE A 143 -6.60 -9.93 -37.47
N ARG A 144 -7.17 -9.63 -38.64
CA ARG A 144 -8.54 -9.11 -38.78
C ARG A 144 -9.57 -10.14 -38.33
N GLU A 145 -9.44 -11.39 -38.73
CA GLU A 145 -10.33 -12.48 -38.33
C GLU A 145 -10.28 -12.67 -36.82
N LYS A 146 -9.06 -12.73 -36.26
CA LYS A 146 -8.87 -12.88 -34.82
C LYS A 146 -9.48 -11.73 -34.02
N VAL A 147 -9.21 -10.48 -34.41
CA VAL A 147 -9.82 -9.30 -33.76
C VAL A 147 -11.33 -9.32 -33.89
N SER A 148 -11.88 -9.67 -35.05
CA SER A 148 -13.33 -9.75 -35.25
C SER A 148 -13.98 -10.78 -34.34
N SER A 149 -13.33 -11.95 -34.15
CA SER A 149 -13.83 -13.00 -33.25
C SER A 149 -13.83 -12.58 -31.78
N GLU A 150 -12.79 -11.87 -31.32
CA GLU A 150 -12.73 -11.35 -29.95
C GLU A 150 -13.72 -10.21 -29.73
N MET A 151 -13.94 -9.36 -30.74
CA MET A 151 -14.92 -8.27 -30.68
C MET A 151 -16.35 -8.81 -30.61
N GLU A 152 -16.72 -9.78 -31.47
CA GLU A 152 -18.07 -10.37 -31.50
C GLU A 152 -18.43 -11.05 -30.17
N ARG A 153 -17.43 -11.58 -29.44
CA ARG A 153 -17.64 -12.22 -28.13
C ARG A 153 -18.17 -11.27 -27.07
N PHE A 154 -17.72 -10.01 -27.07
CA PHE A 154 -18.08 -9.01 -26.05
C PHE A 154 -19.05 -7.95 -26.57
N PHE A 155 -19.09 -7.75 -27.89
CA PHE A 155 -19.89 -6.77 -28.60
C PHE A 155 -20.49 -7.44 -29.85
N PRO A 156 -21.48 -8.32 -29.68
CA PRO A 156 -22.11 -9.00 -30.81
C PRO A 156 -22.83 -7.99 -31.70
N LYS A 157 -22.87 -8.24 -33.01
CA LYS A 157 -23.53 -7.31 -33.96
C LYS A 157 -25.05 -7.36 -33.89
N ASN A 158 -25.58 -8.46 -33.40
CA ASN A 158 -27.00 -8.64 -33.15
C ASN A 158 -27.23 -8.51 -31.64
N ASP A 159 -27.15 -7.27 -31.17
CA ASP A 159 -27.83 -6.94 -29.94
C ASP A 159 -29.33 -6.92 -30.29
N ASP A 160 -30.10 -7.88 -29.75
CA ASP A 160 -31.56 -7.79 -29.76
C ASP A 160 -31.99 -6.60 -28.88
N GLU A 161 -31.78 -5.38 -29.39
CA GLU A 161 -32.38 -4.09 -28.98
C GLU A 161 -32.83 -3.30 -30.22
#